data_AF-A0A9Q7TMD9-F1
#
_entry.id   AF-A0A9Q7TMD9-F1
#
_cell.length_a   1.000
_cell.length_b   1.000
_cell.length_c   1.000
_cell.angle_alpha   90.00
_cell.angle_beta   90.00
_cell.angle_gamma   90.00
#
_symmetry.space_group_name_H-M   'P 1'
#
loop_
_entity.id
_entity.type
_entity.pdbx_description
1 polymer ?
#
loop_
_entity_poly.entity_id
_entity_poly.type
_entity_poly.pdbx_seq_one_letter_code
_entity_poly.pdbx_strand_id
1 'polypeptide(L)'
;MAKGSLLPILGLALAGLLAGAATEYTAFLLSPDSSLRDLAASCRVPSRQKLRTDITHGNLPHLDNMLCTTMTFFRTATTKRINLGLFALMVGTTLPLFYRLCFQAVSPNRKTTLYAGFVLILLNTVGAALGLGPWACFFFTFAYLPAAYRAMKISKASVAPVPTPAINIYTVNLLHIAVAATAAITAIADVKGALWNHAALGVQFAGLAYLPIAWVSFRTPKVNDETKSRSVIRRYDAEGVSYAFERTWSYYRKMALISAVMYWYGINRIIRGYWFQGETFDATSFFWLGDISGAALALILLVVSEKLTFRNKAAVHPVTGEPRSPLDVECDKAIAKAPAGSPWLEKSTAGFIVGSLVAGPGFAASMWWCSGEEELGWKARKSWRETVAVDGKKGK
;
A
#
# COMPACT_ATOMS: atom_id res chain seq x y z
N MET A 1 -23.49 -7.22 27.26
CA MET A 1 -22.76 -6.73 26.08
C MET A 1 -21.78 -5.66 26.55
N ALA A 2 -20.47 -5.90 26.41
CA ALA A 2 -19.48 -4.86 26.73
C ALA A 2 -19.63 -3.73 25.69
N LYS A 3 -19.71 -2.48 26.13
CA LYS A 3 -19.76 -1.34 25.19
C LYS A 3 -18.37 -1.14 24.61
N GLY A 4 -18.23 -1.30 23.29
CA GLY A 4 -16.98 -0.99 22.58
C GLY A 4 -16.62 0.50 22.68
N SER A 5 -15.36 0.84 22.38
CA SER A 5 -14.85 2.22 22.47
C SER A 5 -14.37 2.75 21.10
N LEU A 6 -14.68 4.02 20.82
CA LEU A 6 -14.16 4.75 19.66
C LEU A 6 -12.76 5.33 19.88
N LEU A 7 -12.27 5.36 21.13
CA LEU A 7 -10.99 5.95 21.49
C LEU A 7 -9.81 5.41 20.66
N PRO A 8 -9.71 4.09 20.37
CA PRO A 8 -8.63 3.58 19.53
C PRO A 8 -8.68 4.10 18.09
N ILE A 9 -9.87 4.34 17.54
CA ILE A 9 -10.05 4.89 16.18
C ILE A 9 -9.65 6.37 16.15
N LEU A 10 -10.08 7.14 17.15
CA LEU A 10 -9.70 8.55 17.27
C LEU A 10 -8.19 8.72 17.48
N GLY A 11 -7.58 7.86 18.31
CA GLY A 11 -6.13 7.84 18.52
C GLY A 11 -5.35 7.56 17.24
N LEU A 12 -5.80 6.59 16.44
CA LEU A 12 -5.20 6.32 15.12
C LEU A 12 -5.37 7.48 14.14
N ALA A 13 -6.55 8.10 14.10
CA ALA A 13 -6.82 9.25 13.24
C ALA A 13 -5.86 10.42 13.56
N LEU A 14 -5.71 10.73 14.85
CA LEU A 14 -4.78 11.76 15.32
C LEU A 14 -3.33 11.40 15.00
N ALA A 15 -2.92 10.15 15.23
CA ALA A 15 -1.57 9.70 14.88
C ALA A 15 -1.28 9.85 13.38
N GLY A 16 -2.24 9.54 12.51
CA GLY A 16 -2.11 9.75 11.07
C GLY A 16 -1.99 11.23 10.68
N LEU A 17 -2.79 12.13 11.28
CA LEU A 17 -2.69 13.57 11.01
C LEU A 17 -1.34 14.15 11.46
N LEU A 18 -0.90 13.80 12.67
CA LEU A 18 0.37 14.25 13.21
C LEU A 18 1.55 13.71 12.41
N ALA A 19 1.49 12.44 12.01
CA ALA A 19 2.48 11.83 11.12
C ALA A 19 2.54 12.55 9.76
N GLY A 20 1.39 12.83 9.15
CA GLY A 20 1.30 13.58 7.89
C GLY A 20 1.94 14.96 8.01
N ALA A 21 1.51 15.76 8.99
CA ALA A 21 2.03 17.10 9.21
C ALA A 21 3.54 17.11 9.52
N ALA A 22 4.02 16.20 10.38
CA ALA A 22 5.44 16.13 10.73
C ALA A 22 6.32 15.72 9.54
N THR A 23 5.84 14.81 8.69
CA THR A 23 6.60 14.33 7.53
C THR A 23 6.55 15.31 6.37
N GLU A 24 5.45 16.06 6.20
CA GLU A 24 5.38 17.18 5.26
C GLU A 24 6.31 18.32 5.68
N TYR A 25 6.33 18.67 6.97
CA TYR A 25 7.29 19.63 7.51
C TYR A 25 8.73 19.18 7.27
N THR A 26 9.03 17.91 7.51
CA THR A 26 10.36 17.33 7.23
C THR A 26 10.72 17.43 5.75
N ALA A 27 9.77 17.11 4.87
CA ALA A 27 10.02 17.03 3.44
C ALA A 27 10.27 18.41 2.79
N PHE A 28 9.57 19.46 3.23
CA PHE A 28 9.59 20.75 2.55
C PHE A 28 10.16 21.92 3.36
N LEU A 29 10.17 21.82 4.69
CA LEU A 29 10.41 22.96 5.58
C LEU A 29 11.58 22.77 6.54
N LEU A 30 12.00 21.54 6.80
CA LEU A 30 13.10 21.24 7.72
C LEU A 30 14.47 21.57 7.13
N SER A 31 14.63 21.44 5.81
CA SER A 31 15.93 21.70 5.18
C SER A 31 16.24 23.21 5.17
N PRO A 32 17.43 23.64 5.62
CA PRO A 32 17.87 25.03 5.49
C PRO A 32 18.17 25.39 4.02
N ASP A 33 18.41 24.39 3.16
CA ASP A 33 18.62 24.56 1.73
C ASP A 33 17.28 24.89 1.02
N SER A 34 17.22 26.06 0.37
CA SER A 34 16.03 26.54 -0.34
C SER A 34 15.92 26.05 -1.78
N SER A 35 16.88 25.27 -2.29
CA SER A 35 16.97 24.89 -3.71
C SER A 35 15.70 24.27 -4.29
N LEU A 36 14.97 23.44 -3.52
CA LEU A 36 13.68 22.89 -3.96
C LEU A 36 12.57 23.93 -4.04
N ARG A 37 12.55 24.88 -3.10
CA ARG A 37 11.59 26.00 -3.09
C ARG A 37 11.88 26.97 -4.23
N ASP A 38 13.15 27.26 -4.47
CA ASP A 38 13.63 28.11 -5.55
C ASP A 38 13.35 27.48 -6.92
N LEU A 39 13.50 26.15 -7.05
CA LEU A 39 13.12 25.41 -8.25
C LEU A 39 11.62 25.58 -8.56
N ALA A 40 10.76 25.37 -7.56
CA ALA A 40 9.32 25.54 -7.74
C ALA A 40 8.94 26.99 -8.12
N ALA A 41 9.64 27.99 -7.59
CA ALA A 41 9.43 29.40 -7.92
C ALA A 41 9.89 29.74 -9.35
N SER A 42 11.07 29.27 -9.76
CA SER A 42 11.64 29.52 -11.08
C SER A 42 10.83 28.89 -12.22
N CYS A 43 10.24 27.71 -11.99
CA CYS A 43 9.37 27.05 -12.97
C CYS A 43 8.03 27.79 -13.21
N ARG A 44 7.68 28.80 -12.40
CA ARG A 44 6.40 29.53 -12.49
C ARG A 44 6.50 30.88 -13.23
N VAL A 45 7.68 31.27 -13.70
CA VAL A 45 7.90 32.60 -14.30
C VAL A 45 7.24 32.70 -15.69
N PRO A 46 6.50 33.78 -16.01
CA PRO A 46 5.83 33.93 -17.31
C PRO A 46 6.74 33.87 -18.54
N SER A 47 8.02 34.28 -18.41
CA SER A 47 9.01 34.18 -19.48
C SER A 47 9.31 32.72 -19.87
N ARG A 48 9.15 31.77 -18.95
CA ARG A 48 9.35 30.35 -19.19
C ARG A 48 8.25 29.75 -20.07
N GLN A 49 7.01 30.23 -19.96
CA GLN A 49 5.83 29.75 -20.73
C GLN A 49 5.96 29.91 -22.26
N LYS A 50 7.03 30.59 -22.72
CA LYS A 50 7.34 30.83 -24.14
C LYS A 50 8.49 29.95 -24.65
N LEU A 51 9.06 29.08 -23.83
CA LEU A 51 10.19 28.25 -24.22
C LEU A 51 9.74 27.02 -25.01
N ARG A 52 10.53 26.64 -26.02
CA ARG A 52 10.30 25.41 -26.83
C ARG A 52 10.34 24.11 -26.01
N THR A 53 10.88 24.17 -24.79
CA THR A 53 10.96 23.04 -23.85
C THR A 53 9.66 22.75 -23.11
N ASP A 54 8.62 23.57 -23.34
CA ASP A 54 7.29 23.35 -22.76
C ASP A 54 6.51 22.34 -23.61
N ILE A 55 6.11 21.22 -22.99
CA ILE A 55 5.52 20.06 -23.67
C ILE A 55 4.18 20.43 -24.30
N THR A 56 3.42 21.32 -23.64
CA THR A 56 2.13 21.79 -24.17
C THR A 56 2.22 23.13 -24.88
N HIS A 57 3.42 23.67 -25.04
CA HIS A 57 3.68 25.00 -25.61
C HIS A 57 2.83 26.11 -24.95
N GLY A 58 2.63 26.03 -23.64
CA GLY A 58 1.86 27.01 -22.88
C GLY A 58 0.34 26.82 -22.91
N ASN A 59 -0.18 25.80 -23.60
CA ASN A 59 -1.62 25.50 -23.61
C ASN A 59 -2.13 25.00 -22.25
N LEU A 60 -1.28 24.31 -21.47
CA LEU A 60 -1.57 23.84 -20.12
C LEU A 60 -0.43 24.30 -19.17
N PRO A 61 -0.40 25.60 -18.80
CA PRO A 61 0.72 26.17 -18.06
C PRO A 61 0.94 25.50 -16.69
N HIS A 62 -0.11 25.00 -16.04
CA HIS A 62 0.00 24.26 -14.79
C HIS A 62 0.70 22.90 -14.97
N LEU A 63 0.43 22.20 -16.07
CA LEU A 63 1.06 20.91 -16.38
C LEU A 63 2.53 21.12 -16.73
N ASP A 64 2.83 22.13 -17.55
CA ASP A 64 4.21 22.47 -17.90
C ASP A 64 5.01 22.88 -16.65
N ASN A 65 4.42 23.65 -15.72
CA ASN A 65 5.04 24.03 -14.44
C ASN A 65 5.29 22.83 -13.52
N MET A 66 4.34 21.91 -13.45
CA MET A 66 4.49 20.66 -12.70
C MET A 66 5.65 19.84 -13.25
N LEU A 67 5.68 19.59 -14.56
CA LEU A 67 6.72 18.79 -15.21
C LEU A 67 8.10 19.45 -15.12
N CYS A 68 8.20 20.78 -15.22
CA CYS A 68 9.46 21.50 -14.98
C CYS A 68 10.01 21.22 -13.58
N THR A 69 9.15 21.29 -12.57
CA THR A 69 9.55 21.09 -11.18
C THR A 69 9.92 19.63 -10.94
N THR A 70 9.03 18.70 -11.30
CA THR A 70 9.18 17.29 -10.94
C THR A 70 10.24 16.56 -11.77
N MET A 71 10.37 16.84 -13.06
CA MET A 71 11.42 16.23 -13.88
C MET A 71 12.80 16.73 -13.49
N THR A 72 12.94 18.02 -13.15
CA THR A 72 14.21 18.58 -12.66
C THR A 72 14.55 18.01 -11.29
N PHE A 73 13.57 17.90 -10.39
CA PHE A 73 13.73 17.22 -9.11
C PHE A 73 14.21 15.78 -9.29
N PHE A 74 13.53 14.97 -10.12
CA PHE A 74 13.92 13.58 -10.34
C PHE A 74 15.30 13.46 -10.97
N ARG A 75 15.65 14.35 -11.89
CA ARG A 75 16.99 14.41 -12.47
C ARG A 75 18.03 14.61 -11.37
N THR A 76 17.85 15.60 -10.50
CA THR A 76 18.73 15.86 -9.34
C THR A 76 18.74 14.71 -8.33
N ALA A 77 17.60 14.04 -8.11
CA ALA A 77 17.53 12.89 -7.22
C ALA A 77 18.35 11.69 -7.73
N THR A 78 18.49 11.55 -9.05
CA THR A 78 19.21 10.42 -9.66
C THR A 78 20.71 10.65 -9.87
N THR A 79 21.22 11.86 -9.62
CA THR A 79 22.67 12.16 -9.80
C THR A 79 23.52 11.76 -8.60
N LYS A 80 22.99 11.87 -7.37
CA LYS A 80 23.68 11.49 -6.12
C LYS A 80 23.35 10.06 -5.71
N ARG A 81 24.33 9.32 -5.18
CA ARG A 81 24.09 7.96 -4.66
C ARG A 81 23.17 7.95 -3.47
N ILE A 82 23.30 8.92 -2.55
CA ILE A 82 22.42 9.05 -1.38
C ILE A 82 20.97 9.19 -1.84
N ASN A 83 20.68 10.13 -2.75
CA ASN A 83 19.33 10.40 -3.23
C ASN A 83 18.74 9.22 -4.02
N LEU A 84 19.55 8.55 -4.85
CA LEU A 84 19.14 7.31 -5.52
C LEU A 84 18.83 6.19 -4.52
N GLY A 85 19.62 6.08 -3.45
CA GLY A 85 19.39 5.12 -2.39
C GLY A 85 18.09 5.40 -1.64
N LEU A 86 17.83 6.66 -1.30
CA LEU A 86 16.59 7.11 -0.66
C LEU A 86 15.37 6.87 -1.57
N PHE A 87 15.46 7.14 -2.87
CA PHE A 87 14.42 6.79 -3.83
C PHE A 87 14.09 5.29 -3.81
N ALA A 88 15.12 4.43 -3.78
CA ALA A 88 14.90 2.98 -3.70
C ALA A 88 14.21 2.55 -2.39
N LEU A 89 14.58 3.14 -1.25
CA LEU A 89 13.89 2.92 0.03
C LEU A 89 12.42 3.34 -0.04
N MET A 90 12.13 4.46 -0.72
CA MET A 90 10.77 4.94 -0.90
C MET A 90 9.94 3.97 -1.75
N VAL A 91 10.48 3.49 -2.86
CA VAL A 91 9.82 2.46 -3.69
C VAL A 91 9.63 1.16 -2.90
N GLY A 92 10.63 0.72 -2.14
CA GLY A 92 10.54 -0.46 -1.29
C GLY A 92 9.44 -0.38 -0.22
N THR A 93 9.06 0.82 0.20
CA THR A 93 8.00 1.06 1.19
C THR A 93 6.63 1.27 0.55
N THR A 94 6.57 2.04 -0.53
CA THR A 94 5.32 2.40 -1.22
C THR A 94 4.75 1.26 -2.06
N LEU A 95 5.59 0.44 -2.69
CA LEU A 95 5.11 -0.64 -3.54
C LEU A 95 4.26 -1.65 -2.74
N PRO A 96 4.65 -2.13 -1.54
CA PRO A 96 3.78 -2.92 -0.67
C PRO A 96 2.52 -2.19 -0.20
N LEU A 97 2.61 -0.89 0.10
CA LEU A 97 1.48 -0.07 0.52
C LEU A 97 0.40 -0.05 -0.56
N PHE A 98 0.76 0.36 -1.78
CA PHE A 98 -0.18 0.42 -2.90
C PHE A 98 -0.68 -0.96 -3.30
N TYR A 99 0.16 -1.99 -3.17
CA TYR A 99 -0.24 -3.37 -3.42
C TYR A 99 -1.38 -3.78 -2.49
N ARG A 100 -1.23 -3.54 -1.18
CA ARG A 100 -2.30 -3.82 -0.21
C ARG A 100 -3.57 -3.04 -0.52
N LEU A 101 -3.44 -1.74 -0.79
CA LEU A 101 -4.60 -0.90 -1.07
C LEU A 101 -5.34 -1.33 -2.34
N CYS A 102 -4.62 -1.72 -3.39
CA CYS A 102 -5.23 -2.28 -4.60
C CYS A 102 -5.98 -3.57 -4.31
N PHE A 103 -5.39 -4.48 -3.51
CA PHE A 103 -6.08 -5.70 -3.10
C PHE A 103 -7.36 -5.43 -2.30
N GLN A 104 -7.35 -4.44 -1.39
CA GLN A 104 -8.58 -4.05 -0.70
C GLN A 104 -9.63 -3.50 -1.66
N ALA A 105 -9.21 -2.72 -2.66
CA ALA A 105 -10.09 -2.11 -3.64
C ALA A 105 -10.79 -3.12 -4.57
N VAL A 106 -10.10 -4.20 -4.93
CA VAL A 106 -10.61 -5.24 -5.84
C VAL A 106 -11.15 -6.48 -5.12
N SER A 107 -11.13 -6.50 -3.79
CA SER A 107 -11.63 -7.61 -2.98
C SER A 107 -13.13 -7.46 -2.68
N PRO A 108 -13.92 -8.54 -2.81
CA PRO A 108 -15.34 -8.53 -2.45
C PRO A 108 -15.58 -8.40 -0.93
N ASN A 109 -14.60 -8.78 -0.11
CA ASN A 109 -14.77 -9.04 1.32
C ASN A 109 -14.84 -7.78 2.20
N ARG A 110 -14.29 -6.66 1.72
CA ARG A 110 -14.12 -5.45 2.55
C ARG A 110 -14.47 -4.17 1.81
N LYS A 111 -15.13 -4.29 0.66
CA LYS A 111 -15.40 -3.17 -0.23
C LYS A 111 -16.23 -2.07 0.46
N THR A 112 -15.76 -0.84 0.34
CA THR A 112 -16.48 0.38 0.69
C THR A 112 -16.24 1.43 -0.41
N THR A 113 -17.04 2.50 -0.43
CA THR A 113 -16.83 3.62 -1.36
C THR A 113 -15.46 4.29 -1.17
N LEU A 114 -14.93 4.25 0.05
CA LEU A 114 -13.65 4.84 0.45
C LEU A 114 -12.44 3.93 0.22
N TYR A 115 -12.66 2.64 -0.07
CA TYR A 115 -11.65 1.71 -0.60
C TYR A 115 -11.67 1.60 -2.13
N ALA A 116 -12.46 2.42 -2.82
CA ALA A 116 -12.56 2.31 -4.26
C ALA A 116 -11.24 2.69 -4.95
N GLY A 117 -10.97 2.07 -6.10
CA GLY A 117 -9.71 2.30 -6.82
C GLY A 117 -9.52 3.76 -7.27
N PHE A 118 -10.58 4.57 -7.39
CA PHE A 118 -10.43 6.00 -7.70
C PHE A 118 -9.72 6.78 -6.58
N VAL A 119 -9.84 6.35 -5.32
CA VAL A 119 -9.14 7.01 -4.22
C VAL A 119 -7.63 6.75 -4.29
N LEU A 120 -7.22 5.64 -4.90
CA LEU A 120 -5.81 5.34 -5.20
C LEU A 120 -5.25 6.21 -6.32
N ILE A 121 -6.07 6.51 -7.32
CA ILE A 121 -5.72 7.48 -8.37
C ILE A 121 -5.49 8.85 -7.73
N LEU A 122 -6.41 9.30 -6.86
CA LEU A 122 -6.27 10.57 -6.15
C LEU A 122 -5.00 10.61 -5.29
N LEU A 123 -4.77 9.58 -4.46
CA LEU A 123 -3.58 9.49 -3.61
C LEU A 123 -2.29 9.55 -4.43
N ASN A 124 -2.19 8.79 -5.52
CA ASN A 124 -0.98 8.77 -6.35
C ASN A 124 -0.80 10.08 -7.13
N THR A 125 -1.89 10.73 -7.57
CA THR A 125 -1.82 12.00 -8.30
C THR A 125 -1.41 13.15 -7.37
N VAL A 126 -2.03 13.23 -6.19
CA VAL A 126 -1.70 14.24 -5.19
C VAL A 126 -0.31 13.98 -4.61
N GLY A 127 0.01 12.73 -4.30
CA GLY A 127 1.32 12.36 -3.77
C GLY A 127 2.46 12.58 -4.77
N ALA A 128 2.24 12.40 -6.08
CA ALA A 128 3.25 12.76 -7.09
C ALA A 128 3.54 14.28 -7.11
N ALA A 129 2.57 15.11 -6.74
CA ALA A 129 2.73 16.57 -6.69
C ALA A 129 3.28 17.08 -5.35
N LEU A 130 2.90 16.45 -4.23
CA LEU A 130 3.08 16.99 -2.88
C LEU A 130 3.80 16.03 -1.91
N GLY A 131 4.36 14.92 -2.40
CA GLY A 131 4.98 13.87 -1.58
C GLY A 131 4.01 12.72 -1.28
N LEU A 132 4.39 11.49 -1.61
CA LEU A 132 3.54 10.31 -1.47
C LEU A 132 3.36 9.89 0.00
N GLY A 133 4.39 10.07 0.83
CA GLY A 133 4.42 9.67 2.23
C GLY A 133 3.49 10.47 3.12
N PRO A 134 3.63 11.81 3.22
CA PRO A 134 2.73 12.63 4.02
C PRO A 134 1.27 12.46 3.59
N TRP A 135 1.02 12.43 2.27
CA TRP A 135 -0.32 12.23 1.73
C TRP A 135 -0.87 10.83 1.94
N ALA A 136 -0.03 9.80 2.05
CA ALA A 136 -0.47 8.47 2.49
C ALA A 136 -0.96 8.48 3.95
N CYS A 137 -0.36 9.28 4.83
CA CYS A 137 -0.84 9.47 6.20
C CYS A 137 -2.20 10.20 6.25
N PHE A 138 -2.37 11.26 5.47
CA PHE A 138 -3.67 11.95 5.37
C PHE A 138 -4.73 11.05 4.76
N PHE A 139 -4.42 10.34 3.68
CA PHE A 139 -5.31 9.35 3.08
C PHE A 139 -5.67 8.25 4.09
N PHE A 140 -4.71 7.79 4.89
CA PHE A 140 -4.98 6.83 5.95
C PHE A 140 -6.07 7.36 6.90
N THR A 141 -5.93 8.58 7.41
CA THR A 141 -6.90 9.16 8.34
C THR A 141 -8.25 9.44 7.71
N PHE A 142 -8.30 10.03 6.52
CA PHE A 142 -9.55 10.53 5.93
C PHE A 142 -10.29 9.52 5.06
N ALA A 143 -9.59 8.53 4.50
CA ALA A 143 -10.19 7.53 3.64
C ALA A 143 -10.07 6.11 4.22
N TYR A 144 -8.84 5.65 4.48
CA TYR A 144 -8.62 4.24 4.82
C TYR A 144 -9.25 3.84 6.17
N LEU A 145 -9.02 4.63 7.23
CA LEU A 145 -9.48 4.31 8.57
C LEU A 145 -11.02 4.38 8.68
N PRO A 146 -11.72 5.40 8.13
CA PRO A 146 -13.18 5.39 8.03
C PRO A 146 -13.72 4.21 7.22
N ALA A 147 -13.03 3.85 6.13
CA ALA A 147 -13.38 2.68 5.33
C ALA A 147 -13.25 1.37 6.11
N ALA A 148 -12.15 1.17 6.84
CA ALA A 148 -11.90 0.00 7.68
C ALA A 148 -12.99 -0.13 8.75
N TYR A 149 -13.29 0.98 9.41
CA TYR A 149 -14.32 1.06 10.43
C TYR A 149 -15.70 0.73 9.87
N ARG A 150 -16.05 1.31 8.71
CA ARG A 150 -17.32 1.05 8.02
C ARG A 150 -17.43 -0.39 7.52
N ALA A 151 -16.34 -0.96 6.99
CA ALA A 151 -16.30 -2.34 6.53
C ALA A 151 -16.58 -3.31 7.67
N MET A 152 -15.94 -3.10 8.82
CA MET A 152 -16.16 -3.88 10.05
C MET A 152 -17.60 -3.78 10.57
N LYS A 153 -18.21 -2.59 10.58
CA LYS A 153 -19.59 -2.43 11.06
C LYS A 153 -20.63 -3.10 10.16
N ILE A 154 -20.38 -3.11 8.85
CA ILE A 154 -21.35 -3.60 7.87
C ILE A 154 -21.20 -5.11 7.63
N SER A 155 -19.99 -5.67 7.78
CA SER A 155 -19.75 -7.11 7.66
C SER A 155 -19.79 -7.72 9.05
N LYS A 156 -20.84 -8.51 9.35
CA LYS A 156 -20.87 -9.30 10.59
C LYS A 156 -19.68 -10.25 10.63
N ALA A 157 -19.15 -10.53 11.82
CA ALA A 157 -18.04 -11.46 12.01
C ALA A 157 -18.36 -12.90 11.52
N SER A 158 -19.63 -13.24 11.32
CA SER A 158 -20.10 -14.52 10.77
C SER A 158 -20.03 -14.61 9.24
N VAL A 159 -19.76 -13.52 8.51
CA VAL A 159 -19.69 -13.56 7.05
C VAL A 159 -18.36 -14.17 6.63
N ALA A 160 -18.41 -15.39 6.11
CA ALA A 160 -17.22 -16.07 5.61
C ALA A 160 -16.60 -15.32 4.42
N PRO A 161 -15.25 -15.24 4.35
CA PRO A 161 -14.58 -14.61 3.23
C PRO A 161 -14.79 -15.42 1.95
N VAL A 162 -14.96 -14.71 0.84
CA VAL A 162 -15.12 -15.30 -0.50
C VAL A 162 -13.89 -15.04 -1.37
N PRO A 163 -13.60 -15.90 -2.37
CA PRO A 163 -12.49 -15.72 -3.28
C PRO A 163 -12.57 -14.40 -4.05
N THR A 164 -11.43 -13.71 -4.17
CA THR A 164 -11.28 -12.61 -5.12
C THR A 164 -11.17 -13.19 -6.54
N PRO A 165 -11.91 -12.67 -7.54
CA PRO A 165 -11.83 -13.17 -8.91
C PRO A 165 -10.39 -13.16 -9.44
N ALA A 166 -10.00 -14.20 -10.19
CA ALA A 166 -8.64 -14.34 -10.69
C ALA A 166 -8.19 -13.14 -11.54
N ILE A 167 -9.07 -12.61 -12.40
CA ILE A 167 -8.79 -11.42 -13.22
C ILE A 167 -8.39 -10.22 -12.36
N ASN A 168 -9.05 -10.01 -11.21
CA ASN A 168 -8.73 -8.92 -10.30
C ASN A 168 -7.32 -9.09 -9.70
N ILE A 169 -6.98 -10.31 -9.28
CA ILE A 169 -5.65 -10.65 -8.74
C ILE A 169 -4.59 -10.36 -9.80
N TYR A 170 -4.80 -10.78 -11.05
CA TYR A 170 -3.86 -10.55 -12.14
C TYR A 170 -3.68 -9.06 -12.47
N THR A 171 -4.78 -8.28 -12.52
CA THR A 171 -4.68 -6.84 -12.77
C THR A 171 -3.82 -6.14 -11.73
N VAL A 172 -3.98 -6.48 -10.44
CA VAL A 172 -3.13 -5.90 -9.38
C VAL A 172 -1.67 -6.29 -9.57
N ASN A 173 -1.39 -7.57 -9.84
CA ASN A 173 -0.01 -8.05 -9.98
C ASN A 173 0.69 -7.46 -11.21
N LEU A 174 0.03 -7.45 -12.37
CA LEU A 174 0.60 -6.90 -13.60
C LEU A 174 0.89 -5.40 -13.47
N LEU A 175 -0.01 -4.65 -12.82
CA LEU A 175 0.23 -3.24 -12.52
C LEU A 175 1.49 -3.05 -11.67
N HIS A 176 1.66 -3.81 -10.60
CA HIS A 176 2.80 -3.64 -9.69
C HIS A 176 4.11 -4.13 -10.30
N ILE A 177 4.07 -5.12 -11.21
CA ILE A 177 5.23 -5.48 -12.04
C ILE A 177 5.64 -4.29 -12.91
N ALA A 178 4.68 -3.64 -13.59
CA ALA A 178 4.96 -2.48 -14.43
C ALA A 178 5.48 -1.27 -13.62
N VAL A 179 4.91 -1.00 -12.45
CA VAL A 179 5.38 0.05 -11.54
C VAL A 179 6.79 -0.26 -11.02
N ALA A 180 7.06 -1.50 -10.59
CA ALA A 180 8.38 -1.91 -10.12
C ALA A 180 9.43 -1.83 -11.25
N ALA A 181 9.08 -2.26 -12.46
CA ALA A 181 9.95 -2.13 -13.63
C ALA A 181 10.24 -0.66 -13.96
N THR A 182 9.23 0.22 -13.92
CA THR A 182 9.39 1.65 -14.16
C THR A 182 10.33 2.27 -13.12
N ALA A 183 10.15 1.96 -11.84
CA ALA A 183 11.03 2.43 -10.78
C ALA A 183 12.47 1.91 -10.93
N ALA A 184 12.65 0.64 -11.31
CA ALA A 184 13.97 0.06 -11.57
C ALA A 184 14.68 0.73 -12.75
N ILE A 185 13.95 1.02 -13.84
CA ILE A 185 14.48 1.75 -14.99
C ILE A 185 14.93 3.16 -14.57
N THR A 186 14.10 3.90 -13.82
CA THR A 186 14.48 5.23 -13.30
C THR A 186 15.73 5.19 -12.43
N ALA A 187 15.99 4.06 -11.75
CA ALA A 187 17.14 3.90 -10.87
C ALA A 187 18.43 3.43 -11.57
N ILE A 188 18.34 2.82 -12.76
CA ILE A 188 19.46 2.14 -13.43
C ILE A 188 19.80 2.77 -14.78
N ALA A 189 18.82 3.28 -15.51
CA ALA A 189 19.02 3.86 -16.83
C ALA A 189 19.82 5.17 -16.76
N ASP A 190 20.55 5.47 -17.83
CA ASP A 190 21.26 6.74 -17.97
C ASP A 190 20.26 7.91 -17.96
N VAL A 191 20.46 8.84 -17.02
CA VAL A 191 19.65 10.05 -16.80
C VAL A 191 19.56 10.93 -18.06
N LYS A 192 20.55 10.86 -18.96
CA LYS A 192 20.54 11.58 -20.24
C LYS A 192 19.77 10.84 -21.35
N GLY A 193 19.44 9.57 -21.15
CA GLY A 193 18.79 8.71 -22.14
C GLY A 193 17.27 8.89 -22.23
N ALA A 194 16.71 8.59 -23.40
CA ALA A 194 15.26 8.61 -23.61
C ALA A 194 14.50 7.64 -22.68
N LEU A 195 15.07 6.46 -22.43
CA LEU A 195 14.48 5.44 -21.56
C LEU A 195 14.26 5.96 -20.13
N TRP A 196 15.24 6.66 -19.56
CA TRP A 196 15.11 7.27 -18.23
C TRP A 196 14.03 8.35 -18.23
N ASN A 197 14.01 9.22 -19.25
CA ASN A 197 13.00 10.28 -19.35
C ASN A 197 11.57 9.71 -19.39
N HIS A 198 11.34 8.64 -20.17
CA HIS A 198 10.03 7.98 -20.21
C HIS A 198 9.66 7.33 -18.88
N ALA A 199 10.61 6.68 -18.20
CA ALA A 199 10.35 6.07 -16.90
C ALA A 199 10.06 7.12 -15.81
N ALA A 200 10.82 8.23 -15.78
CA ALA A 200 10.60 9.35 -14.87
C ALA A 200 9.22 9.99 -15.09
N LEU A 201 8.80 10.19 -16.34
CA LEU A 201 7.43 10.62 -16.67
C LEU A 201 6.38 9.60 -16.21
N GLY A 202 6.64 8.31 -16.40
CA GLY A 202 5.77 7.24 -15.91
C GLY A 202 5.55 7.29 -14.40
N VAL A 203 6.57 7.65 -13.62
CA VAL A 203 6.46 7.89 -12.17
C VAL A 203 5.57 9.11 -11.87
N GLN A 204 5.71 10.22 -12.61
CA GLN A 204 4.88 11.42 -12.42
C GLN A 204 3.39 11.16 -12.69
N PHE A 205 3.10 10.33 -13.70
CA PHE A 205 1.73 9.96 -14.07
C PHE A 205 1.29 8.62 -13.49
N ALA A 206 1.98 8.12 -12.46
CA ALA A 206 1.69 6.82 -11.86
C ALA A 206 0.22 6.71 -11.41
N GLY A 207 -0.42 7.81 -10.99
CA GLY A 207 -1.85 7.84 -10.66
C GLY A 207 -2.75 7.33 -11.78
N LEU A 208 -2.46 7.65 -13.04
CA LEU A 208 -3.24 7.19 -14.20
C LEU A 208 -3.05 5.68 -14.45
N ALA A 209 -1.91 5.11 -14.07
CA ALA A 209 -1.68 3.67 -14.19
C ALA A 209 -2.64 2.84 -13.30
N TYR A 210 -3.27 3.44 -12.29
CA TYR A 210 -4.28 2.78 -11.43
C TYR A 210 -5.71 2.82 -12.02
N LEU A 211 -5.93 3.38 -13.21
CA LEU A 211 -7.25 3.35 -13.87
C LEU A 211 -7.84 1.93 -14.03
N PRO A 212 -7.07 0.90 -14.43
CA PRO A 212 -7.57 -0.47 -14.47
C PRO A 212 -8.03 -0.99 -13.09
N ILE A 213 -7.39 -0.56 -12.01
CA ILE A 213 -7.79 -0.90 -10.64
C ILE A 213 -9.11 -0.22 -10.29
N ALA A 214 -9.29 1.06 -10.64
CA ALA A 214 -10.57 1.74 -10.46
C ALA A 214 -11.69 1.01 -11.21
N TRP A 215 -11.46 0.67 -12.48
CA TRP A 215 -12.41 -0.07 -13.32
C TRP A 215 -12.81 -1.43 -12.72
N VAL A 216 -11.82 -2.25 -12.36
CA VAL A 216 -12.06 -3.55 -11.73
C VAL A 216 -12.73 -3.39 -10.37
N SER A 217 -12.30 -2.41 -9.58
CA SER A 217 -12.91 -2.08 -8.29
C SER A 217 -14.39 -1.78 -8.47
N PHE A 218 -14.79 -0.91 -9.40
CA PHE A 218 -16.21 -0.60 -9.65
C PHE A 218 -17.05 -1.84 -9.94
N ARG A 219 -16.55 -2.76 -10.78
CA ARG A 219 -17.25 -3.98 -11.19
C ARG A 219 -17.30 -5.08 -10.13
N THR A 220 -16.43 -5.03 -9.13
CA THR A 220 -16.39 -6.07 -8.09
C THR A 220 -17.55 -5.89 -7.10
N PRO A 221 -18.48 -6.84 -6.95
CA PRO A 221 -19.58 -6.68 -6.00
C PRO A 221 -19.09 -6.78 -4.56
N LYS A 222 -19.69 -5.98 -3.67
CA LYS A 222 -19.51 -6.13 -2.22
C LYS A 222 -20.24 -7.38 -1.73
N VAL A 223 -19.59 -8.16 -0.87
CA VAL A 223 -20.18 -9.32 -0.17
C VAL A 223 -20.07 -9.08 1.33
N ASN A 224 -21.21 -8.85 1.99
CA ASN A 224 -21.26 -8.42 3.40
C ASN A 224 -22.39 -9.08 4.20
N ASP A 225 -23.03 -10.08 3.62
CA ASP A 225 -24.06 -10.88 4.25
C ASP A 225 -23.81 -12.37 3.97
N GLU A 226 -24.30 -13.22 4.87
CA GLU A 226 -24.02 -14.65 4.84
C GLU A 226 -24.66 -15.34 3.63
N THR A 227 -25.89 -14.96 3.28
CA THR A 227 -26.62 -15.51 2.12
C THR A 227 -25.84 -15.28 0.83
N LYS A 228 -25.38 -14.05 0.61
CA LYS A 228 -24.58 -13.67 -0.55
C LYS A 228 -23.23 -14.37 -0.53
N SER A 229 -22.56 -14.44 0.63
CA SER A 229 -21.31 -15.18 0.78
C SER A 229 -21.45 -16.64 0.36
N ARG A 230 -22.45 -17.36 0.91
CA ARG A 230 -22.76 -18.75 0.56
C ARG A 230 -23.08 -18.90 -0.93
N SER A 231 -23.88 -18.00 -1.51
CA SER A 231 -24.21 -18.06 -2.95
C SER A 231 -23.01 -17.84 -3.87
N VAL A 232 -22.06 -17.00 -3.47
CA VAL A 232 -20.82 -16.77 -4.22
C VAL A 232 -19.89 -17.96 -4.05
N ILE A 233 -19.71 -18.48 -2.83
CA ILE A 233 -18.81 -19.60 -2.55
C ILE A 233 -19.23 -20.88 -3.31
N ARG A 234 -20.54 -21.10 -3.52
CA ARG A 234 -21.09 -22.21 -4.32
C ARG A 234 -20.67 -22.18 -5.79
N ARG A 235 -20.26 -21.04 -6.31
CA ARG A 235 -19.81 -20.89 -7.72
C ARG A 235 -18.37 -21.34 -7.94
N TYR A 236 -17.63 -21.54 -6.87
CA TYR A 236 -16.25 -22.00 -6.91
C TYR A 236 -16.17 -23.48 -6.55
N ASP A 237 -15.27 -24.19 -7.20
CA ASP A 237 -14.81 -25.51 -6.79
C ASP A 237 -13.80 -25.41 -5.63
N ALA A 238 -13.46 -26.56 -5.04
CA ALA A 238 -12.51 -26.63 -3.94
C ALA A 238 -11.13 -26.06 -4.32
N GLU A 239 -10.71 -26.32 -5.56
CA GLU A 239 -9.45 -25.81 -6.11
C GLU A 239 -9.50 -24.30 -6.26
N GLY A 240 -10.53 -23.74 -6.91
CA GLY A 240 -10.69 -22.30 -7.11
C GLY A 240 -10.75 -21.51 -5.80
N VAL A 241 -11.37 -22.06 -4.76
CA VAL A 241 -11.34 -21.45 -3.42
C VAL A 241 -9.92 -21.44 -2.87
N SER A 242 -9.24 -22.58 -2.85
CA SER A 242 -7.88 -22.70 -2.28
C SER A 242 -6.89 -21.81 -3.04
N TYR A 243 -6.96 -21.86 -4.36
CA TYR A 243 -6.04 -21.22 -5.28
C TYR A 243 -6.08 -19.70 -5.24
N ALA A 244 -7.27 -19.09 -5.04
CA ALA A 244 -7.40 -17.64 -4.95
C ALA A 244 -6.65 -17.06 -3.74
N PHE A 245 -6.75 -17.72 -2.58
CA PHE A 245 -6.07 -17.27 -1.36
C PHE A 245 -4.59 -17.65 -1.35
N GLU A 246 -4.23 -18.85 -1.81
CA GLU A 246 -2.84 -19.31 -1.89
C GLU A 246 -2.00 -18.47 -2.87
N ARG A 247 -2.58 -18.05 -4.00
CA ARG A 247 -1.92 -17.09 -4.89
C ARG A 247 -1.69 -15.76 -4.20
N THR A 248 -2.72 -15.19 -3.59
CA THR A 248 -2.62 -13.87 -2.93
C THR A 248 -1.57 -13.90 -1.81
N TRP A 249 -1.58 -14.97 -1.01
CA TRP A 249 -0.56 -15.30 -0.02
C TRP A 249 0.85 -15.34 -0.63
N SER A 250 1.06 -16.11 -1.70
CA SER A 250 2.35 -16.20 -2.40
C SER A 250 2.82 -14.85 -2.96
N TYR A 251 1.91 -14.05 -3.51
CA TYR A 251 2.27 -12.76 -4.07
C TYR A 251 2.67 -11.74 -3.00
N TYR A 252 2.09 -11.77 -1.80
CA TYR A 252 2.59 -10.94 -0.69
C TYR A 252 4.04 -11.31 -0.32
N ARG A 253 4.42 -12.59 -0.36
CA ARG A 253 5.83 -12.99 -0.13
C ARG A 253 6.77 -12.49 -1.23
N LYS A 254 6.32 -12.52 -2.49
CA LYS A 254 7.08 -11.95 -3.62
C LYS A 254 7.23 -10.43 -3.46
N MET A 255 6.17 -9.76 -3.03
CA MET A 255 6.21 -8.32 -2.73
C MET A 255 7.14 -8.00 -1.56
N ALA A 256 7.16 -8.85 -0.53
CA ALA A 256 8.10 -8.75 0.58
C ALA A 256 9.55 -8.87 0.07
N LEU A 257 9.84 -9.85 -0.78
CA LEU A 257 11.17 -10.02 -1.38
C LEU A 257 11.60 -8.78 -2.19
N ILE A 258 10.72 -8.25 -3.05
CA ILE A 258 11.01 -7.03 -3.82
C ILE A 258 11.31 -5.86 -2.88
N SER A 259 10.49 -5.68 -1.83
CA SER A 259 10.70 -4.64 -0.81
C SER A 259 12.05 -4.78 -0.12
N ALA A 260 12.44 -6.00 0.27
CA ALA A 260 13.73 -6.28 0.91
C ALA A 260 14.92 -6.00 -0.02
N VAL A 261 14.82 -6.37 -1.29
CA VAL A 261 15.86 -6.07 -2.29
C VAL A 261 16.04 -4.57 -2.46
N MET A 262 14.93 -3.82 -2.59
CA MET A 262 14.98 -2.35 -2.71
C MET A 262 15.51 -1.69 -1.44
N TYR A 263 15.16 -2.22 -0.26
CA TYR A 263 15.67 -1.76 1.02
C TYR A 263 17.19 -1.88 1.09
N TRP A 264 17.73 -3.08 0.86
CA TRP A 264 19.18 -3.30 0.92
C TRP A 264 19.94 -2.58 -0.18
N TYR A 265 19.38 -2.49 -1.39
CA TYR A 265 19.94 -1.66 -2.45
C TYR A 265 20.03 -0.20 -2.03
N GLY A 266 18.97 0.35 -1.44
CA GLY A 266 18.92 1.72 -0.93
C GLY A 266 19.95 1.99 0.16
N ILE A 267 20.00 1.14 1.19
CA ILE A 267 20.97 1.24 2.29
C ILE A 267 22.41 1.17 1.77
N ASN A 268 22.72 0.24 0.87
CA ASN A 268 24.05 0.12 0.27
C ASN A 268 24.46 1.40 -0.46
N ARG A 269 23.55 1.99 -1.26
CA ARG A 269 23.80 3.24 -1.98
C ARG A 269 24.06 4.41 -1.03
N ILE A 270 23.28 4.52 0.05
CA ILE A 270 23.45 5.57 1.06
C ILE A 270 24.80 5.43 1.77
N ILE A 271 25.14 4.22 2.26
CA ILE A 271 26.42 3.96 2.93
C ILE A 271 27.59 4.27 1.99
N ARG A 272 27.51 3.85 0.73
CA ARG A 272 28.55 4.14 -0.27
C ARG A 272 28.68 5.64 -0.58
N GLY A 273 27.56 6.34 -0.75
CA GLY A 273 27.59 7.79 -1.00
C GLY A 273 28.19 8.55 0.18
N TYR A 274 27.73 8.26 1.39
CA TYR A 274 28.15 8.97 2.59
C TYR A 274 29.58 8.64 3.02
N TRP A 275 29.93 7.35 3.19
CA TRP A 275 31.23 6.96 3.74
C TRP A 275 32.36 6.87 2.72
N PHE A 276 32.06 6.55 1.46
CA PHE A 276 33.10 6.32 0.44
C PHE A 276 33.24 7.45 -0.57
N GLN A 277 32.20 8.28 -0.75
CA GLN A 277 32.21 9.38 -1.73
C GLN A 277 32.10 10.77 -1.09
N GLY A 278 31.90 10.84 0.24
CA GLY A 278 31.78 12.11 0.95
C GLY A 278 30.54 12.94 0.54
N GLU A 279 29.52 12.29 -0.03
CA GLU A 279 28.26 12.98 -0.36
C GLU A 279 27.57 13.45 0.93
N THR A 280 26.97 14.64 0.90
CA THR A 280 26.20 15.21 2.00
C THR A 280 24.71 15.25 1.70
N PHE A 281 23.90 15.22 2.75
CA PHE A 281 22.44 15.37 2.66
C PHE A 281 22.07 16.79 2.21
N ASP A 282 21.25 16.89 1.18
CA ASP A 282 20.75 18.15 0.61
C ASP A 282 19.22 18.25 0.72
N ALA A 283 18.62 19.33 0.23
CA ALA A 283 17.16 19.47 0.25
C ALA A 283 16.42 18.29 -0.39
N THR A 284 16.97 17.66 -1.43
CA THR A 284 16.38 16.47 -2.07
C THR A 284 16.45 15.26 -1.13
N SER A 285 17.55 15.08 -0.40
CA SER A 285 17.67 14.02 0.61
C SER A 285 16.65 14.20 1.74
N PHE A 286 16.48 15.43 2.25
CA PHE A 286 15.49 15.73 3.29
C PHE A 286 14.05 15.50 2.82
N PHE A 287 13.74 15.88 1.57
CA PHE A 287 12.46 15.54 0.95
C PHE A 287 12.21 14.03 1.01
N TRP A 288 13.14 13.21 0.52
CA TRP A 288 12.97 11.76 0.53
C TRP A 288 12.89 11.18 1.95
N LEU A 289 13.64 11.70 2.91
CA LEU A 289 13.55 11.25 4.31
C LEU A 289 12.15 11.49 4.89
N GLY A 290 11.57 12.67 4.65
CA GLY A 290 10.19 12.95 5.02
C GLY A 290 9.22 12.01 4.31
N ASP A 291 9.40 11.80 3.01
CA ASP A 291 8.52 10.97 2.18
C ASP A 291 8.54 9.49 2.58
N ILE A 292 9.74 8.92 2.81
CA ILE A 292 9.93 7.54 3.30
C ILE A 292 9.30 7.39 4.68
N SER A 293 9.53 8.34 5.58
CA SER A 293 9.01 8.30 6.95
C SER A 293 7.49 8.33 6.95
N GLY A 294 6.88 9.19 6.12
CA GLY A 294 5.43 9.25 5.95
C GLY A 294 4.87 7.94 5.40
N ALA A 295 5.48 7.38 4.36
CA ALA A 295 5.04 6.12 3.77
C ALA A 295 5.16 4.95 4.76
N ALA A 296 6.24 4.89 5.53
CA ALA A 296 6.46 3.87 6.55
C ALA A 296 5.43 3.98 7.69
N LEU A 297 5.17 5.20 8.18
CA LEU A 297 4.16 5.45 9.20
C LEU A 297 2.76 5.11 8.70
N ALA A 298 2.39 5.52 7.49
CA ALA A 298 1.10 5.17 6.88
C ALA A 298 0.92 3.65 6.78
N LEU A 299 1.96 2.92 6.38
CA LEU A 299 1.94 1.47 6.27
C LEU A 299 1.83 0.77 7.64
N ILE A 300 2.54 1.27 8.67
CA ILE A 300 2.40 0.79 10.05
C ILE A 300 0.99 1.06 10.58
N LEU A 301 0.48 2.28 10.40
CA LEU A 301 -0.87 2.68 10.79
C LEU A 301 -1.93 1.83 10.08
N LEU A 302 -1.71 1.46 8.82
CA LEU A 302 -2.58 0.54 8.09
C LEU A 302 -2.59 -0.83 8.78
N VAL A 303 -1.43 -1.43 9.06
CA VAL A 303 -1.34 -2.71 9.79
C VAL A 303 -2.03 -2.64 11.16
N VAL A 304 -1.78 -1.58 11.94
CA VAL A 304 -2.39 -1.40 13.26
C VAL A 304 -3.91 -1.25 13.14
N SER A 305 -4.41 -0.48 12.17
CA SER A 305 -5.84 -0.32 11.95
C SER A 305 -6.51 -1.62 11.55
N GLU A 306 -5.86 -2.47 10.74
CA GLU A 306 -6.39 -3.80 10.41
C GLU A 306 -6.43 -4.70 11.66
N LYS A 307 -5.38 -4.69 12.50
CA LYS A 307 -5.35 -5.41 13.79
C LYS A 307 -6.44 -4.94 14.76
N LEU A 308 -6.79 -3.65 14.75
CA LEU A 308 -7.83 -3.08 15.61
C LEU A 308 -9.24 -3.25 15.06
N THR A 309 -9.38 -3.55 13.77
CA THR A 309 -10.67 -3.74 13.11
C THR A 309 -10.85 -5.20 12.68
N PHE A 310 -10.81 -5.49 11.39
CA PHE A 310 -11.25 -6.78 10.83
C PHE A 310 -10.21 -7.91 10.89
N ARG A 311 -9.01 -7.69 11.45
CA ARG A 311 -8.00 -8.72 11.78
C ARG A 311 -7.72 -8.77 13.28
N ASN A 312 -8.70 -8.40 14.10
CA ASN A 312 -8.58 -8.42 15.55
C ASN A 312 -8.53 -9.85 16.11
N LYS A 313 -7.73 -10.05 17.16
CA LYS A 313 -7.54 -11.34 17.84
C LYS A 313 -7.99 -11.33 19.30
N ALA A 314 -8.49 -10.20 19.82
CA ALA A 314 -8.93 -10.09 21.19
C ALA A 314 -10.20 -10.93 21.42
N ALA A 315 -10.40 -11.41 22.65
CA ALA A 315 -11.59 -12.20 23.01
C ALA A 315 -12.88 -11.38 22.87
N VAL A 316 -12.80 -10.08 23.18
CA VAL A 316 -13.85 -9.09 22.94
C VAL A 316 -13.29 -8.01 22.04
N HIS A 317 -13.98 -7.71 20.97
CA HIS A 317 -13.53 -6.75 19.98
C HIS A 317 -13.48 -5.33 20.61
N PRO A 318 -12.33 -4.62 20.57
CA PRO A 318 -12.14 -3.36 21.32
C PRO A 318 -13.08 -2.23 20.87
N VAL A 319 -13.43 -2.21 19.57
CA VAL A 319 -14.27 -1.17 18.98
C VAL A 319 -15.77 -1.49 18.97
N THR A 320 -16.17 -2.73 18.68
CA THR A 320 -17.59 -3.11 18.60
C THR A 320 -18.13 -3.70 19.91
N GLY A 321 -17.27 -4.23 20.78
CA GLY A 321 -17.69 -4.94 22.00
C GLY A 321 -18.22 -6.35 21.75
N GLU A 322 -18.23 -6.81 20.50
CA GLU A 322 -18.69 -8.14 20.11
C GLU A 322 -17.69 -9.21 20.55
N PRO A 323 -18.16 -10.39 21.01
CA PRO A 323 -17.28 -11.51 21.28
C PRO A 323 -16.66 -12.02 19.96
N ARG A 324 -15.46 -12.58 20.09
CA ARG A 324 -14.75 -13.17 18.97
C ARG A 324 -15.55 -14.31 18.32
N SER A 325 -15.56 -14.37 17.00
CA SER A 325 -16.33 -15.40 16.28
C SER A 325 -15.77 -16.81 16.55
N PRO A 326 -16.63 -17.84 16.68
CA PRO A 326 -16.17 -19.23 16.79
C PRO A 326 -15.29 -19.67 15.62
N LEU A 327 -15.62 -19.21 14.41
CA LEU A 327 -14.85 -19.47 13.19
C LEU A 327 -13.41 -18.94 13.30
N ASP A 328 -13.21 -17.76 13.87
CA ASP A 328 -11.89 -17.18 14.08
C ASP A 328 -11.08 -17.94 15.14
N VAL A 329 -11.73 -18.45 16.19
CA VAL A 329 -11.07 -19.24 17.24
C VAL A 329 -10.61 -20.58 16.70
N GLU A 330 -11.45 -21.26 15.90
CA GLU A 330 -11.08 -22.51 15.26
C GLU A 330 -9.98 -22.32 14.22
N CYS A 331 -10.03 -21.24 13.44
CA CYS A 331 -9.00 -20.89 12.48
C CYS A 331 -7.62 -20.75 13.14
N ASP A 332 -7.54 -20.05 14.28
CA ASP A 332 -6.29 -19.92 15.02
C ASP A 332 -5.75 -21.27 15.49
N LYS A 333 -6.63 -22.12 16.05
CA LYS A 333 -6.24 -23.47 16.51
C LYS A 333 -5.72 -24.33 15.36
N ALA A 334 -6.35 -24.24 14.19
CA ALA A 334 -5.96 -25.01 13.02
C ALA A 334 -4.60 -24.55 12.47
N ILE A 335 -4.41 -23.24 12.32
CA ILE A 335 -3.16 -22.70 11.76
C ILE A 335 -2.00 -22.82 12.74
N ALA A 336 -2.24 -22.75 14.05
CA ALA A 336 -1.21 -23.01 15.05
C ALA A 336 -0.62 -24.44 14.96
N LYS A 337 -1.42 -25.42 14.50
CA LYS A 337 -0.96 -26.81 14.33
C LYS A 337 -0.15 -27.01 13.05
N ALA A 338 -0.43 -26.26 11.99
CA ALA A 338 0.19 -26.42 10.69
C ALA A 338 0.39 -25.06 10.00
N PRO A 339 1.37 -24.25 10.43
CA PRO A 339 1.64 -22.96 9.81
C PRO A 339 2.33 -23.11 8.45
N ALA A 340 1.87 -22.39 7.42
CA ALA A 340 2.49 -22.38 6.10
C ALA A 340 3.74 -21.46 6.00
N GLY A 341 4.20 -20.90 7.12
CA GLY A 341 5.23 -19.86 7.16
C GLY A 341 5.99 -19.81 8.47
N SER A 342 6.64 -18.66 8.74
CA SER A 342 7.27 -18.39 10.02
C SER A 342 6.31 -17.57 10.90
N PRO A 343 5.58 -18.19 11.86
CA PRO A 343 4.60 -17.47 12.67
C PRO A 343 5.24 -16.37 13.51
N TRP A 344 6.49 -16.58 13.95
CA TRP A 344 7.24 -15.59 14.69
C TRP A 344 7.40 -14.31 13.86
N LEU A 345 7.84 -14.42 12.60
CA LEU A 345 8.04 -13.26 11.73
C LEU A 345 6.71 -12.64 11.28
N GLU A 346 5.73 -13.49 10.93
CA GLU A 346 4.52 -13.05 10.24
C GLU A 346 3.39 -12.60 11.19
N LYS A 347 3.41 -13.00 12.47
CA LYS A 347 2.30 -12.75 13.42
C LYS A 347 2.70 -11.98 14.67
N SER A 348 3.96 -12.02 15.09
CA SER A 348 4.39 -11.35 16.32
C SER A 348 4.75 -9.89 16.09
N THR A 349 4.53 -9.05 17.11
CA THR A 349 4.97 -7.65 17.09
C THR A 349 6.49 -7.54 17.03
N ALA A 350 7.21 -8.42 17.75
CA ALA A 350 8.67 -8.47 17.72
C ALA A 350 9.20 -8.81 16.32
N GLY A 351 8.62 -9.82 15.66
CA GLY A 351 8.95 -10.20 14.29
C GLY A 351 8.66 -9.06 13.30
N PHE A 352 7.55 -8.33 13.47
CA PHE A 352 7.26 -7.15 12.66
C PHE A 352 8.32 -6.05 12.82
N ILE A 353 8.73 -5.75 14.06
CA ILE A 353 9.77 -4.74 14.35
C ILE A 353 11.12 -5.17 13.76
N VAL A 354 11.55 -6.40 14.05
CA VAL A 354 12.83 -6.93 13.54
C VAL A 354 12.83 -6.99 12.01
N GLY A 355 11.74 -7.48 11.40
CA GLY A 355 11.58 -7.49 9.94
C GLY A 355 11.63 -6.09 9.34
N SER A 356 11.05 -5.09 10.02
CA SER A 356 11.07 -3.70 9.57
C SER A 356 12.48 -3.12 9.58
N LEU A 357 13.29 -3.46 10.59
CA LEU A 357 14.67 -2.99 10.73
C LEU A 357 15.61 -3.69 9.74
N VAL A 358 15.47 -5.01 9.57
CA VAL A 358 16.39 -5.84 8.78
C VAL A 358 16.08 -5.79 7.29
N ALA A 359 14.80 -5.74 6.91
CA ALA A 359 14.37 -5.86 5.51
C ALA A 359 13.42 -4.74 5.06
N GLY A 360 13.21 -3.73 5.91
CA GLY A 360 12.35 -2.59 5.63
C GLY A 360 10.89 -2.80 6.05
N PRO A 361 10.15 -1.71 6.31
CA PRO A 361 8.77 -1.77 6.78
C PRO A 361 7.83 -2.44 5.77
N GLY A 362 8.07 -2.25 4.47
CA GLY A 362 7.30 -2.88 3.39
C GLY A 362 7.38 -4.41 3.40
N PHE A 363 8.55 -4.98 3.72
CA PHE A 363 8.73 -6.42 3.92
C PHE A 363 7.89 -6.91 5.10
N ALA A 364 8.03 -6.27 6.27
CA ALA A 364 7.34 -6.68 7.48
C ALA A 364 5.82 -6.66 7.33
N ALA A 365 5.26 -5.61 6.71
CA ALA A 365 3.83 -5.54 6.45
C ALA A 365 3.35 -6.56 5.42
N SER A 366 4.14 -6.82 4.37
CA SER A 366 3.80 -7.86 3.39
C SER A 366 3.77 -9.25 4.02
N MET A 367 4.75 -9.58 4.87
CA MET A 367 4.78 -10.83 5.63
C MET A 367 3.61 -10.92 6.62
N TRP A 368 3.22 -9.81 7.24
CA TRP A 368 2.03 -9.76 8.08
C TRP A 368 0.72 -9.94 7.30
N TRP A 369 0.58 -9.30 6.12
CA TRP A 369 -0.62 -9.46 5.31
C TRP A 369 -0.75 -10.87 4.75
N CYS A 370 0.36 -11.46 4.33
CA CYS A 370 0.52 -12.85 3.91
C CYS A 370 -0.15 -13.81 4.92
N SER A 371 0.21 -13.76 6.20
CA SER A 371 -0.40 -14.66 7.20
C SER A 371 -1.91 -14.47 7.34
N GLY A 372 -2.42 -13.24 7.23
CA GLY A 372 -3.85 -13.05 7.27
C GLY A 372 -4.58 -13.47 5.98
N GLU A 373 -3.90 -13.64 4.84
CA GLU A 373 -4.50 -14.29 3.67
C GLU A 373 -4.58 -15.82 3.85
N GLU A 374 -3.59 -16.43 4.51
CA GLU A 374 -3.65 -17.83 4.95
C GLU A 374 -4.88 -18.07 5.84
N GLU A 375 -5.12 -17.18 6.81
CA GLU A 375 -6.31 -17.23 7.68
C GLU A 375 -7.62 -17.10 6.92
N LEU A 376 -7.69 -16.17 5.96
CA LEU A 376 -8.89 -16.00 5.14
C LEU A 376 -9.12 -17.21 4.24
N GLY A 377 -8.07 -17.79 3.67
CA GLY A 377 -8.15 -19.00 2.86
C GLY A 377 -8.63 -20.21 3.67
N TRP A 378 -8.15 -20.40 4.89
CA TRP A 378 -8.65 -21.45 5.77
C TRP A 378 -10.14 -21.29 6.06
N LYS A 379 -10.57 -20.08 6.42
CA LYS A 379 -11.98 -19.77 6.69
C LYS A 379 -12.87 -19.97 5.47
N ALA A 380 -12.42 -19.55 4.28
CA ALA A 380 -13.15 -19.76 3.03
C ALA A 380 -13.30 -21.26 2.70
N ARG A 381 -12.23 -22.05 2.83
CA ARG A 381 -12.28 -23.51 2.60
C ARG A 381 -13.23 -24.22 3.56
N LYS A 382 -13.22 -23.83 4.84
CA LYS A 382 -14.17 -24.38 5.84
C LYS A 382 -15.61 -24.05 5.44
N SER A 383 -15.90 -22.78 5.14
CA SER A 383 -17.23 -22.35 4.71
C SER A 383 -17.70 -23.04 3.42
N TRP A 384 -16.80 -23.27 2.47
CA TRP A 384 -17.10 -24.01 1.25
C TRP A 384 -17.49 -25.47 1.55
N ARG A 385 -16.75 -26.16 2.43
CA ARG A 385 -17.08 -27.54 2.84
C ARG A 385 -18.46 -27.61 3.50
N GLU A 386 -18.78 -26.68 4.39
CA GLU A 386 -20.09 -26.63 5.05
C GLU A 386 -21.21 -26.35 4.04
N THR A 387 -21.01 -25.40 3.13
CA THR A 387 -22.05 -24.95 2.20
C THR A 387 -22.29 -25.90 1.02
N VAL A 388 -21.23 -26.52 0.50
CA VAL A 388 -21.26 -27.32 -0.73
C VAL A 388 -21.18 -28.82 -0.42
N ALA A 389 -20.29 -29.23 0.47
CA ALA A 389 -20.06 -30.65 0.74
C ALA A 389 -21.04 -31.23 1.78
N VAL A 390 -21.55 -30.42 2.71
CA VAL A 390 -22.51 -30.85 3.76
C VAL A 390 -23.94 -30.48 3.38
N ASP A 391 -24.25 -29.20 3.19
CA ASP A 391 -25.62 -28.75 2.88
C ASP A 391 -26.07 -29.15 1.46
N GLY A 392 -25.15 -29.19 0.49
CA GLY A 392 -25.43 -29.64 -0.87
C GLY A 392 -25.79 -31.13 -0.98
N LYS A 393 -25.45 -31.94 0.03
CA LYS A 393 -25.84 -33.36 0.12
C LYS A 393 -27.20 -33.59 0.79
N LYS A 394 -27.70 -32.63 1.58
CA LYS A 394 -29.01 -32.71 2.25
C LYS A 394 -30.18 -32.25 1.38
N GLY A 395 -29.89 -31.53 0.30
CA GLY A 395 -30.88 -31.04 -0.67
C GLY A 395 -31.00 -31.92 -1.93
N LYS A 396 -30.26 -33.02 -1.98
CA LYS A 396 -30.51 -34.16 -2.87
C LYS A 396 -31.11 -35.27 -2.02
#